data_AF-A0A850QNZ9-F1
#
_entry.id   AF-A0A850QNZ9-F1
#
_cell.length_a   1.000
_cell.length_b   1.000
_cell.length_c   1.000
_cell.angle_alpha   90.00
_cell.angle_beta   90.00
_cell.angle_gamma   90.00
#
_symmetry.space_group_name_H-M   'P 1'
#
loop_
_entity.id
_entity.type
_entity.pdbx_description
1 polymer ?
#
loop_
_entity_poly.entity_id
_entity_poly.type
_entity_poly.pdbx_seq_one_letter_code
_entity_poly.pdbx_strand_id
1 'polypeptide(L)'
;MFAKLFGSDDDQILVTAGSAEDGRPEVKFAFEPKGLGVCHIAAFYPDTDEGWDKAELALKEMTEEKARAAISAAKAQMEAMAE
;
A
#
# COMPACT_ATOMS: atom_id res chain seq x y z
N MET A 1 -15.22 -2.37 -0.88
CA MET A 1 -14.45 -1.70 0.21
C MET A 1 -13.29 -1.01 -0.48
N PHE A 2 -13.02 0.27 -0.21
CA PHE A 2 -12.01 1.04 -0.97
C PHE A 2 -10.72 1.31 -0.18
N ALA A 3 -10.76 1.19 1.16
CA ALA A 3 -9.63 1.44 2.03
C ALA A 3 -9.67 0.57 3.30
N LYS A 4 -8.49 0.34 3.88
CA LYS A 4 -8.27 -0.21 5.22
C LYS A 4 -7.15 0.56 5.90
N LEU A 5 -7.32 0.87 7.18
CA LEU A 5 -6.31 1.50 8.02
C LEU A 5 -5.87 0.49 9.09
N PHE A 6 -4.55 0.34 9.26
CA PHE A 6 -3.96 -0.52 10.28
C PHE A 6 -2.99 0.27 11.15
N GLY A 7 -2.67 -0.26 12.33
CA GLY A 7 -1.74 0.37 13.28
C GLY A 7 -2.40 1.38 14.23
N SER A 8 -1.58 1.89 15.13
CA SER A 8 -1.87 2.99 16.05
C SER A 8 -1.49 4.34 15.42
N ASP A 9 -1.84 5.46 16.05
CA ASP A 9 -1.61 6.81 15.51
C ASP A 9 -0.14 7.08 15.08
N ASP A 10 0.84 6.45 15.73
CA ASP A 10 2.27 6.66 15.47
C ASP A 10 2.86 5.71 14.39
N ASP A 11 2.10 4.72 13.92
CA ASP A 11 2.60 3.70 12.98
C ASP A 11 1.56 3.26 11.94
N GLN A 12 0.65 4.17 11.58
CA GLN A 12 -0.46 3.90 10.68
C GLN A 12 0.00 3.46 9.29
N ILE A 13 -0.75 2.49 8.74
CA ILE A 13 -0.62 2.03 7.35
C ILE A 13 -1.99 2.13 6.69
N LEU A 14 -2.11 3.01 5.71
CA LEU A 14 -3.32 3.14 4.90
C LEU A 14 -3.16 2.30 3.63
N VAL A 15 -4.06 1.32 3.45
CA VAL A 15 -4.13 0.51 2.23
C VAL A 15 -5.38 0.89 1.45
N THR A 16 -5.22 1.28 0.18
CA THR A 16 -6.32 1.65 -0.72
C THR A 16 -6.28 0.83 -1.99
N ALA A 17 -7.45 0.57 -2.58
CA ALA A 17 -7.57 0.00 -3.93
C ALA A 17 -8.24 1.04 -4.84
N GLY A 18 -7.71 1.21 -6.05
CA GLY A 18 -8.22 2.20 -7.00
C GLY A 18 -7.56 2.11 -8.36
N SER A 19 -7.67 3.16 -9.16
CA SER A 19 -6.98 3.31 -10.44
C SER A 19 -5.68 4.10 -10.28
N ALA A 20 -4.60 3.61 -10.87
CA ALA A 20 -3.41 4.38 -11.15
C ALA A 20 -3.69 5.50 -12.19
N GLU A 21 -2.74 6.42 -12.37
CA GLU A 21 -2.87 7.50 -13.36
C GLU A 21 -3.04 6.99 -14.80
N ASP A 22 -2.49 5.81 -15.10
CA ASP A 22 -2.60 5.15 -16.41
C ASP A 22 -3.87 4.29 -16.56
N GLY A 23 -4.76 4.31 -15.59
CA GLY A 23 -6.03 3.59 -15.59
C GLY A 23 -5.95 2.15 -15.06
N ARG A 24 -4.75 1.61 -14.81
CA ARG A 24 -4.60 0.25 -14.28
C ARG A 24 -5.08 0.14 -12.84
N PRO A 25 -5.66 -1.01 -12.43
CA PRO A 25 -5.96 -1.25 -11.02
C PRO A 25 -4.69 -1.26 -10.18
N GLU A 26 -4.73 -0.61 -9.01
CA GLU A 26 -3.64 -0.58 -8.04
C GLU A 26 -4.11 -0.84 -6.61
N VAL A 27 -3.23 -1.42 -5.80
CA VAL A 27 -3.32 -1.43 -4.34
C VAL A 27 -2.16 -0.62 -3.78
N LYS A 28 -2.46 0.52 -3.13
CA LYS A 28 -1.48 1.47 -2.60
C LYS A 28 -1.38 1.36 -1.09
N PHE A 29 -0.15 1.32 -0.58
CA PHE A 29 0.20 1.31 0.83
C PHE A 29 0.88 2.63 1.17
N ALA A 30 0.21 3.49 1.92
CA ALA A 30 0.79 4.73 2.44
C ALA A 30 1.22 4.54 3.90
N PHE A 31 2.42 4.99 4.21
CA PHE A 31 3.06 4.84 5.52
C PHE A 31 4.11 5.93 5.73
N GLU A 32 4.50 6.16 6.97
CA GLU A 32 5.54 7.15 7.33
C GLU A 32 6.87 6.44 7.66
N PRO A 33 7.87 6.49 6.77
CA PRO A 33 9.26 6.26 7.11
C PRO A 33 9.85 7.45 7.89
N LYS A 34 10.74 7.16 8.84
CA LYS A 34 11.36 8.19 9.68
C LYS A 34 12.07 9.25 8.84
N GLY A 35 11.73 10.53 9.06
CA GLY A 35 12.42 11.67 8.47
C GLY A 35 12.02 12.04 7.04
N LEU A 36 11.07 11.33 6.41
CA LEU A 36 10.66 11.57 5.01
C LEU A 36 9.20 11.99 4.86
N GLY A 37 8.43 12.03 5.95
CA GLY A 37 6.98 12.23 5.90
C GLY A 37 6.25 11.04 5.27
N VAL A 38 5.01 11.24 4.81
CA VAL A 38 4.19 10.16 4.26
C VAL A 38 4.70 9.75 2.87
N CYS A 39 5.12 8.50 2.77
CA CYS A 39 5.51 7.83 1.53
C CYS A 39 4.47 6.78 1.14
N HIS A 40 4.55 6.27 -0.10
CA HIS A 40 3.73 5.15 -0.51
C HIS A 40 4.44 4.20 -1.48
N ILE A 41 3.97 2.96 -1.49
CA ILE A 41 4.27 1.96 -2.53
C ILE A 41 2.96 1.47 -3.13
N ALA A 42 2.98 1.02 -4.38
CA ALA A 42 1.80 0.52 -5.07
C ALA A 42 2.09 -0.81 -5.77
N ALA A 43 1.15 -1.74 -5.69
CA ALA A 43 1.10 -2.94 -6.50
C ALA A 43 0.11 -2.72 -7.64
N PHE A 44 0.58 -2.84 -8.88
CA PHE A 44 -0.25 -2.67 -10.08
C PHE A 44 -0.72 -4.02 -10.63
N TYR A 45 -1.94 -4.03 -11.14
CA TYR A 45 -2.56 -5.18 -11.79
C TYR A 45 -2.82 -4.86 -13.28
N PRO A 46 -2.97 -5.87 -14.15
CA PRO A 46 -3.36 -5.62 -15.54
C PRO A 46 -4.71 -4.89 -15.64
N ASP A 47 -4.87 -4.02 -16.65
CA ASP A 47 -6.18 -3.41 -16.94
C ASP A 47 -7.09 -4.42 -17.66
N THR A 48 -7.66 -5.32 -16.87
CA THR A 48 -8.64 -6.32 -17.27
C THR A 48 -9.63 -6.52 -16.13
N ASP A 49 -10.83 -7.03 -16.39
CA ASP A 49 -11.82 -7.35 -15.35
C ASP A 49 -11.20 -8.22 -14.23
N GLU A 50 -10.40 -9.22 -14.60
CA GLU A 50 -9.68 -10.06 -13.63
C GLU A 50 -8.64 -9.27 -12.81
N GLY A 51 -7.96 -8.29 -13.41
CA GLY A 51 -7.02 -7.43 -12.69
C GLY A 51 -7.71 -6.55 -11.66
N TRP A 52 -8.89 -6.03 -12.00
CA TRP A 52 -9.76 -5.29 -11.07
C TRP A 52 -10.23 -6.18 -9.92
N ASP A 53 -10.76 -7.37 -10.23
CA ASP A 53 -11.18 -8.37 -9.23
C ASP A 53 -10.03 -8.73 -8.28
N LYS A 54 -8.81 -8.89 -8.81
CA LYS A 54 -7.61 -9.20 -8.01
C LYS A 54 -7.21 -8.05 -7.09
N ALA A 55 -7.28 -6.81 -7.54
CA ALA A 55 -6.99 -5.64 -6.70
C ALA A 55 -8.02 -5.51 -5.56
N GLU A 56 -9.29 -5.69 -5.86
CA GLU A 56 -10.37 -5.68 -4.86
C GLU A 56 -10.23 -6.84 -3.86
N LEU A 57 -9.93 -8.05 -4.35
CA LEU A 57 -9.69 -9.21 -3.50
C LEU A 57 -8.47 -9.02 -2.60
N ALA A 58 -7.37 -8.47 -3.13
CA ALA A 58 -6.17 -8.19 -2.35
C ALA A 58 -6.46 -7.23 -1.19
N LEU A 59 -7.22 -6.15 -1.43
CA LEU A 59 -7.65 -5.27 -0.36
C LEU A 59 -8.58 -5.98 0.63
N LYS A 60 -9.55 -6.76 0.14
CA LYS A 60 -10.50 -7.50 0.97
C LYS A 60 -9.80 -8.48 1.91
N GLU A 61 -8.76 -9.16 1.44
CA GLU A 61 -7.97 -10.12 2.21
C GLU A 61 -6.77 -9.51 2.95
N MET A 62 -6.58 -8.20 2.82
CA MET A 62 -5.50 -7.49 3.50
C MET A 62 -5.69 -7.53 5.02
N THR A 63 -4.62 -7.92 5.70
CA THR A 63 -4.49 -7.91 7.17
C THR A 63 -3.36 -6.96 7.55
N GLU A 64 -3.30 -6.57 8.82
CA GLU A 64 -2.20 -5.77 9.34
C GLU A 64 -0.83 -6.45 9.12
N GLU A 65 -0.74 -7.76 9.39
CA GLU A 65 0.49 -8.54 9.17
C GLU A 65 0.96 -8.46 7.71
N LYS A 66 0.05 -8.65 6.74
CA LYS A 66 0.37 -8.54 5.31
C LYS A 66 0.78 -7.13 4.93
N ALA A 67 0.09 -6.11 5.44
CA ALA A 67 0.40 -4.71 5.16
C ALA A 67 1.79 -4.32 5.70
N ARG A 68 2.12 -4.72 6.93
CA ARG A 68 3.45 -4.53 7.53
C ARG A 68 4.54 -5.25 6.75
N ALA A 69 4.29 -6.49 6.34
CA ALA A 69 5.22 -7.24 5.51
C ALA A 69 5.48 -6.54 4.16
N ALA A 70 4.42 -6.04 3.51
CA ALA A 70 4.51 -5.36 2.21
C ALA A 70 5.38 -4.09 2.27
N ILE A 71 5.28 -3.30 3.34
CA ILE A 71 6.04 -2.05 3.46
C ILE A 71 7.43 -2.23 4.08
N SER A 72 7.72 -3.37 4.72
CA SER A 72 8.93 -3.55 5.55
C SER A 72 10.24 -3.23 4.82
N ALA A 73 10.45 -3.83 3.65
CA ALA A 73 11.65 -3.62 2.85
C ALA A 73 11.74 -2.19 2.30
N ALA A 74 10.62 -1.65 1.80
CA ALA A 74 10.55 -0.30 1.28
C ALA A 74 10.84 0.74 2.37
N LYS A 75 10.22 0.58 3.55
CA LYS A 75 10.44 1.45 4.72
C LYS A 75 11.90 1.46 5.15
N ALA A 76 12.52 0.28 5.30
CA ALA A 76 13.92 0.18 5.69
C ALA A 76 14.87 0.84 4.66
N GLN A 77 14.62 0.65 3.36
CA GLN A 77 15.41 1.29 2.32
C GLN A 77 15.25 2.81 2.31
N MET A 78 14.03 3.31 2.45
CA MET A 78 13.75 4.74 2.51
C MET A 78 14.43 5.40 3.72
N GLU A 79 14.34 4.79 4.90
CA GLU A 79 14.97 5.30 6.11
C GLU A 79 16.49 5.36 6.00
N ALA A 80 17.12 4.35 5.37
CA ALA A 80 18.56 4.35 5.13
C ALA A 80 19.04 5.40 4.11
N MET A 81 18.15 5.92 3.25
CA MET A 81 18.45 7.01 2.30
C MET A 81 18.26 8.40 2.91
N ALA A 82 17.64 8.50 4.09
CA ALA A 82 17.37 9.75 4.79
C ALA A 82 18.50 10.17 5.76
N GLU A 83 19.47 9.27 5.99
CA GLU A 83 20.70 9.51 6.77
C GLU A 83 21.82 10.12 5.90
#